data_AF-A0A6C0GIQ6-F1
#
_entry.id   AF-A0A6C0GIQ6-F1
#
_cell.length_a   1.000
_cell.length_b   1.000
_cell.length_c   1.000
_cell.angle_alpha   90.00
_cell.angle_beta   90.00
_cell.angle_gamma   90.00
#
_symmetry.space_group_name_H-M   'P 1'
#
loop_
_entity.id
_entity.type
_entity.pdbx_description
1 polymer ?
#
loop_
_entity_poly.entity_id
_entity_poly.type
_entity_poly.pdbx_seq_one_letter_code
_entity_poly.pdbx_strand_id
1 'polypeptide(L)'
;MKTQLNFLNRLLVTIILFTLTLFSSQAAIAQLLSNEGYWVVESNINTKDFTVVKFYDNTHSLIYEEKLTGICLDISRRKIVKMLNRTLKMVQHNQVVAGQIKGYSDLIASSISKKRYDN
;
A
#
# COMPACT_ATOMS: atom_id res chain seq x y z
N MET A 1 21.23 -1.10 61.87
CA MET A 1 21.69 -0.70 60.51
C MET A 1 21.56 -1.79 59.43
N LYS A 2 20.97 -2.97 59.69
CA LYS A 2 20.86 -4.06 58.69
C LYS A 2 19.53 -4.09 57.90
N THR A 3 18.53 -3.34 58.35
CA THR A 3 17.18 -3.28 57.75
C THR A 3 17.09 -2.35 56.53
N GLN A 4 17.87 -1.26 56.51
CA GLN A 4 17.93 -0.31 55.38
C GLN A 4 18.56 -0.91 54.12
N LEU A 5 19.53 -1.81 54.28
CA LEU A 5 20.25 -2.45 53.18
C LEU A 5 19.35 -3.43 52.38
N ASN A 6 18.42 -4.09 53.06
CA ASN A 6 17.48 -5.04 52.44
C ASN A 6 16.38 -4.33 51.64
N PHE A 7 16.05 -3.09 52.02
CA PHE A 7 15.05 -2.28 51.34
C PHE A 7 15.58 -1.74 50.01
N LEU A 8 16.83 -1.27 49.98
CA LEU A 8 17.51 -0.80 48.77
C LEU A 8 17.71 -1.93 47.75
N ASN A 9 18.09 -3.14 48.18
CA ASN A 9 18.21 -4.29 47.29
C ASN A 9 16.85 -4.73 46.70
N ARG A 10 15.76 -4.63 47.47
CA ARG A 10 14.41 -4.92 46.95
C ARG A 10 13.96 -3.89 45.91
N LEU A 11 14.30 -2.61 46.13
CA LEU A 11 13.97 -1.51 45.21
C LEU A 11 14.74 -1.63 43.88
N LEU A 12 16.02 -2.03 43.94
CA LEU A 12 16.83 -2.30 42.75
C LEU A 12 16.30 -3.48 41.92
N VAL A 13 15.87 -4.57 42.57
CA VAL A 13 15.31 -5.73 41.87
C VAL A 13 14.00 -5.37 41.16
N THR A 14 13.15 -4.55 41.76
CA THR A 14 11.90 -4.11 41.12
C THR A 14 12.10 -3.18 39.93
N ILE A 15 13.14 -2.34 39.92
CA ILE A 15 13.46 -1.47 38.79
C ILE A 15 13.99 -2.27 37.60
N ILE A 16 14.79 -3.31 37.85
CA ILE A 16 15.32 -4.20 36.80
C ILE A 16 14.21 -5.04 36.14
N LEU A 17 13.20 -5.46 36.91
CA LEU A 17 12.04 -6.20 36.38
C LEU A 17 11.10 -5.33 35.54
N PHE A 18 11.04 -4.01 35.77
CA PHE A 18 10.15 -3.11 35.05
C PHE A 18 10.72 -2.65 33.69
N THR A 19 12.05 -2.67 33.50
CA THR A 19 12.67 -2.26 32.23
C THR A 19 12.66 -3.35 31.15
N LEU A 20 12.29 -4.59 31.49
CA LEU A 20 12.28 -5.71 30.53
C LEU A 20 11.03 -5.81 29.65
N THR A 21 9.99 -4.97 29.84
CA THR A 21 8.71 -5.13 29.13
C THR A 21 8.55 -4.26 27.87
N LEU A 22 9.58 -3.52 27.44
CA LEU A 22 9.45 -2.54 26.33
C LEU A 22 9.97 -2.98 24.96
N PHE A 23 10.37 -4.24 24.78
CA PHE A 23 10.76 -4.74 23.45
C PHE A 23 9.74 -5.73 22.90
N SER A 24 8.53 -5.24 22.65
CA SER A 24 7.63 -5.88 21.69
C SER A 24 8.12 -5.52 20.29
N SER A 25 9.05 -6.31 19.74
CA SER A 25 9.42 -6.24 18.33
C SER A 25 8.20 -6.64 17.51
N GLN A 26 7.44 -5.65 17.05
CA GLN A 26 6.50 -5.86 15.97
C GLN A 26 7.33 -5.96 14.69
N ALA A 27 7.92 -7.14 14.46
CA ALA A 27 8.29 -7.54 13.12
C ALA A 27 6.98 -7.70 12.36
N ALA A 28 6.44 -6.58 11.87
CA ALA A 28 5.52 -6.58 10.76
C ALA A 28 6.33 -7.13 9.59
N ILE A 29 6.40 -8.45 9.51
CA ILE A 29 6.62 -9.13 8.24
C ILE A 29 5.47 -8.62 7.41
N ALA A 30 5.73 -7.57 6.63
CA ALA A 30 4.99 -7.27 5.45
C ALA A 30 5.12 -8.53 4.61
N GLN A 31 4.27 -9.51 4.90
CA GLN A 31 3.86 -10.48 3.94
C GLN A 31 3.56 -9.61 2.74
N LEU A 32 4.26 -9.84 1.63
CA LEU A 32 3.69 -9.56 0.32
C LEU A 32 2.41 -10.40 0.26
N LEU A 33 1.40 -10.02 1.05
CA LEU A 33 0.00 -10.23 0.76
C LEU A 33 -0.06 -9.80 -0.69
N SER A 34 -0.37 -10.75 -1.55
CA SER A 34 -0.68 -10.48 -2.94
C SER A 34 -1.88 -9.54 -2.88
N ASN A 35 -1.56 -8.26 -2.76
CA ASN A 35 -2.43 -7.12 -2.64
C ASN A 35 -2.93 -6.82 -4.05
N GLU A 36 -3.35 -7.88 -4.73
CA GLU A 36 -3.74 -7.85 -6.11
C GLU A 36 -5.05 -7.06 -6.11
N GLY A 37 -5.05 -5.97 -6.86
CA GLY A 37 -6.25 -5.24 -7.14
C GLY A 37 -7.22 -6.12 -7.92
N TYR A 38 -8.28 -5.53 -8.42
CA TYR A 38 -9.24 -6.26 -9.23
C TYR A 38 -9.68 -5.43 -10.42
N TRP A 39 -10.34 -6.07 -11.36
CA TRP A 39 -10.95 -5.40 -12.49
C TRP A 39 -12.44 -5.72 -12.55
N VAL A 40 -13.21 -4.77 -13.07
CA VAL A 40 -14.65 -4.88 -13.32
C VAL A 40 -14.90 -4.59 -14.79
N VAL A 41 -15.78 -5.37 -15.41
CA VAL A 41 -16.21 -5.18 -16.80
C VAL A 41 -17.69 -4.83 -16.79
N GLU A 42 -18.00 -3.65 -17.32
CA GLU A 42 -19.37 -3.15 -17.49
C GLU A 42 -19.67 -3.11 -18.99
N SER A 43 -20.54 -3.99 -19.46
CA SER A 43 -20.99 -4.01 -20.86
C SER A 43 -22.50 -3.78 -20.91
N ASN A 44 -22.97 -3.00 -21.90
CA ASN A 44 -24.40 -2.87 -22.13
C ASN A 44 -24.94 -4.16 -22.74
N ILE A 45 -25.75 -4.90 -21.99
CA ILE A 45 -26.32 -6.20 -22.38
C ILE A 45 -27.23 -6.07 -23.61
N ASN A 46 -27.88 -4.92 -23.79
CA ASN A 46 -28.90 -4.72 -24.82
C ASN A 46 -28.29 -4.35 -26.17
N THR A 47 -27.29 -3.47 -26.19
CA THR A 47 -26.75 -2.88 -27.43
C THR A 47 -25.38 -3.41 -27.80
N LYS A 48 -24.61 -3.98 -26.83
CA LYS A 48 -23.24 -4.51 -27.03
C LYS A 48 -22.31 -3.55 -27.79
N ASP A 49 -22.58 -2.26 -27.69
CA ASP A 49 -21.95 -1.18 -28.43
C ASP A 49 -20.70 -0.65 -27.73
N PHE A 50 -20.55 -0.92 -26.42
CA PHE A 50 -19.34 -0.63 -25.69
C PHE A 50 -19.13 -1.57 -24.50
N THR A 51 -17.88 -1.59 -24.03
CA THR A 51 -17.48 -2.18 -22.75
C THR A 51 -16.60 -1.18 -22.01
N VAL A 52 -16.88 -0.95 -20.74
CA VAL A 52 -16.02 -0.20 -19.83
C VAL A 52 -15.27 -1.20 -18.95
N VAL A 53 -13.96 -1.07 -18.88
CA VAL A 53 -13.09 -1.87 -18.00
C VAL A 53 -12.50 -0.95 -16.96
N LYS A 54 -12.78 -1.25 -15.69
CA LYS A 54 -12.28 -0.50 -14.53
C LYS A 54 -11.29 -1.34 -13.77
N PHE A 55 -10.15 -0.77 -13.40
CA PHE A 55 -9.14 -1.41 -12.58
C PHE A 55 -9.06 -0.69 -11.25
N TYR A 56 -9.09 -1.46 -10.18
CA TYR A 56 -9.04 -0.99 -8.81
C TYR A 56 -7.78 -1.53 -8.15
N ASP A 57 -7.22 -0.75 -7.23
CA ASP A 57 -6.23 -1.28 -6.31
C ASP A 57 -6.90 -2.09 -5.17
N ASN A 58 -6.08 -2.59 -4.27
CA ASN A 58 -6.53 -3.32 -3.09
C ASN A 58 -7.35 -2.48 -2.10
N THR A 59 -7.20 -1.15 -2.13
CA THR A 59 -7.94 -0.20 -1.30
C THR A 59 -9.31 0.15 -1.90
N HIS A 60 -9.64 -0.48 -3.02
CA HIS A 60 -10.87 -0.25 -3.80
C HIS A 60 -10.88 1.13 -4.47
N SER A 61 -9.70 1.76 -4.62
CA SER A 61 -9.54 3.01 -5.35
C SER A 61 -9.40 2.72 -6.84
N LEU A 62 -10.12 3.47 -7.68
CA LEU A 62 -10.02 3.35 -9.13
C LEU A 62 -8.64 3.87 -9.59
N ILE A 63 -7.86 3.00 -10.23
CA ILE A 63 -6.51 3.33 -10.71
C ILE A 63 -6.43 3.49 -12.23
N TYR A 64 -7.37 2.91 -12.98
CA TYR A 64 -7.48 3.07 -14.42
C TYR A 64 -8.88 2.70 -14.91
N GLU A 65 -9.35 3.38 -15.95
CA GLU A 65 -10.61 3.08 -16.63
C GLU A 65 -10.40 3.20 -18.15
N GLU A 66 -10.93 2.24 -18.90
CA GLU A 66 -10.90 2.24 -20.35
C GLU A 66 -12.29 1.94 -20.91
N LYS A 67 -12.75 2.78 -21.86
CA LYS A 67 -13.99 2.54 -22.60
C LYS A 67 -13.69 2.06 -24.00
N LEU A 68 -13.95 0.77 -24.24
CA LEU A 68 -13.82 0.12 -25.53
C LEU A 68 -15.12 0.30 -26.34
N THR A 69 -15.11 1.17 -27.33
CA THR A 69 -16.24 1.39 -28.25
C THR A 69 -16.28 0.32 -29.34
N GLY A 70 -17.48 -0.15 -29.70
CA GLY A 70 -17.71 -1.20 -30.69
C GLY A 70 -17.27 -2.60 -30.26
N ILE A 71 -16.84 -2.79 -29.01
CA ILE A 71 -16.28 -4.04 -28.51
C ILE A 71 -17.07 -4.51 -27.29
N CYS A 72 -17.52 -5.76 -27.33
CA CYS A 72 -18.08 -6.48 -26.19
C CYS A 72 -17.05 -7.52 -25.70
N LEU A 73 -16.51 -7.35 -24.49
CA LEU A 73 -15.58 -8.33 -23.93
C LEU A 73 -16.32 -9.58 -23.44
N ASP A 74 -15.86 -10.74 -23.89
CA ASP A 74 -16.35 -12.03 -23.41
C ASP A 74 -15.44 -12.56 -22.30
N ILE A 75 -15.83 -12.33 -21.05
CA ILE A 75 -15.08 -12.71 -19.86
C ILE A 75 -15.03 -14.23 -19.63
N SER A 76 -15.85 -15.03 -20.32
CA SER A 76 -15.76 -16.50 -20.28
C SER A 76 -14.48 -17.01 -20.95
N ARG A 77 -13.89 -16.20 -21.85
CA ARG A 77 -12.68 -16.56 -22.58
C ARG A 77 -11.45 -16.37 -21.69
N ARG A 78 -10.76 -17.48 -21.38
CA ARG A 78 -9.49 -17.49 -20.62
C ARG A 78 -8.43 -16.52 -21.15
N LYS A 79 -8.38 -16.28 -22.46
CA LYS A 79 -7.44 -15.31 -23.06
C LYS A 79 -7.72 -13.88 -22.61
N ILE A 80 -8.99 -13.49 -22.51
CA ILE A 80 -9.41 -12.15 -22.06
C ILE A 80 -9.08 -11.97 -20.58
N VAL A 81 -9.41 -12.95 -19.73
CA VAL A 81 -9.05 -12.93 -18.29
C VAL A 81 -7.53 -12.78 -18.10
N LYS A 82 -6.72 -13.56 -18.82
CA LYS A 82 -5.24 -13.45 -18.75
C LYS A 82 -4.74 -12.07 -19.20
N MET A 83 -5.34 -11.50 -20.23
CA MET A 83 -5.01 -10.15 -20.70
C MET A 83 -5.32 -9.12 -19.61
N LEU A 84 -6.52 -9.15 -19.04
CA LEU A 84 -6.94 -8.24 -17.97
C LEU A 84 -6.04 -8.35 -16.73
N ASN A 85 -5.68 -9.58 -16.32
CA ASN A 85 -4.75 -9.79 -15.20
C ASN A 85 -3.35 -9.22 -15.49
N ARG A 86 -2.86 -9.32 -16.73
CA ARG A 86 -1.58 -8.68 -17.11
C ARG A 86 -1.68 -7.17 -17.09
N THR A 87 -2.77 -6.62 -17.64
CA THR A 87 -3.02 -5.18 -17.63
C THR A 87 -3.10 -4.64 -16.22
N LEU A 88 -3.80 -5.33 -15.30
CA LEU A 88 -3.85 -4.95 -13.88
C LEU A 88 -2.44 -4.80 -13.29
N LYS A 89 -1.57 -5.79 -13.50
CA LYS A 89 -0.18 -5.75 -13.01
C LYS A 89 0.61 -4.57 -13.59
N MET A 90 0.43 -4.28 -14.87
CA MET A 90 1.08 -3.14 -15.54
C MET A 90 0.62 -1.80 -14.98
N VAL A 91 -0.70 -1.62 -14.83
CA VAL A 91 -1.28 -0.38 -14.29
C VAL A 91 -0.85 -0.16 -12.85
N GLN A 92 -0.87 -1.21 -12.02
CA GLN A 92 -0.40 -1.13 -10.63
C GLN A 92 1.08 -0.72 -10.54
N HIS A 93 1.95 -1.32 -11.37
CA HIS A 93 3.36 -0.94 -11.43
C HIS A 93 3.54 0.54 -11.79
N ASN A 94 2.80 1.04 -12.79
CA ASN A 94 2.89 2.43 -13.23
C ASN A 94 2.39 3.43 -12.16
N GLN A 95 1.35 3.09 -11.40
CA GLN A 95 0.88 3.91 -10.27
C GLN A 95 1.93 4.04 -9.16
N VAL A 96 2.62 2.95 -8.83
CA VAL A 96 3.70 2.97 -7.83
C VAL A 96 4.84 3.90 -8.28
N VAL A 97 5.25 3.83 -9.55
CA VAL A 97 6.30 4.70 -10.10
C VAL A 97 5.89 6.17 -10.04
N ALA A 98 4.65 6.49 -10.42
CA ALA A 98 4.13 7.86 -10.34
C ALA A 98 4.10 8.40 -8.89
N GLY A 99 3.69 7.57 -7.93
CA GLY A 99 3.72 7.90 -6.50
C GLY A 99 5.12 8.16 -5.96
N GLN A 100 6.11 7.35 -6.37
CA GLN A 100 7.51 7.52 -5.98
C GLN A 100 8.12 8.81 -6.53
N ILE A 101 7.85 9.14 -7.79
CA ILE A 101 8.32 10.38 -8.41
C ILE A 101 7.74 11.59 -7.68
N LYS A 102 6.45 11.57 -7.34
CA LYS A 102 5.81 12.63 -6.56
C LYS A 102 6.47 12.80 -5.19
N GLY A 103 6.66 11.70 -4.44
CA GLY A 103 7.35 11.74 -3.16
C GLY A 103 8.77 12.31 -3.25
N TYR A 104 9.53 11.91 -4.26
CA TYR A 104 10.87 12.46 -4.50
C TYR A 104 10.84 13.98 -4.81
N SER A 105 9.88 14.44 -5.61
CA SER A 105 9.72 15.87 -5.90
C SER A 105 9.37 16.71 -4.66
N ASP A 106 8.53 16.18 -3.76
CA ASP A 106 8.18 16.84 -2.50
C ASP A 106 9.38 16.93 -1.53
N LEU A 107 10.22 15.89 -1.50
CA LEU A 107 11.49 15.90 -0.75
C LEU A 107 12.48 16.94 -1.29
N ILE A 108 12.58 17.09 -2.61
CA ILE A 108 13.39 18.15 -3.21
C ILE A 108 12.83 19.53 -2.85
N ALA A 109 11.52 19.75 -3.00
CA ALA A 109 10.89 21.03 -2.70
C ALA A 109 11.10 21.45 -1.23
N SER A 110 10.96 20.51 -0.29
CA SER A 110 11.20 20.77 1.15
C SER A 110 12.66 21.08 1.47
N SER A 111 13.61 20.40 0.84
CA SER A 111 15.05 20.65 1.05
C SER A 111 15.50 22.02 0.51
N ILE A 112 14.96 22.47 -0.62
CA ILE A 112 15.23 23.80 -1.19
C ILE A 112 14.59 24.90 -0.34
N SER A 113 13.38 24.69 0.17
CA SER A 113 12.69 25.64 1.06
C SER A 113 13.48 25.87 2.34
N LYS A 114 13.94 24.81 3.00
CA LYS A 114 14.71 24.90 4.25
C LYS A 114 16.02 25.68 4.08
N LYS A 115 16.76 25.42 2.99
CA LYS A 115 18.02 26.11 2.68
C LYS A 115 17.87 27.62 2.44
N ARG A 116 16.66 28.10 2.10
CA ARG A 116 16.38 29.52 1.84
C ARG A 116 16.12 30.34 3.12
N TYR A 117 15.78 29.70 4.24
CA TYR A 117 15.58 30.38 5.53
C TYR A 117 16.84 30.44 6.40
N ASP A 118 17.86 29.65 6.06
CA ASP A 118 19.12 29.57 6.82
C ASP A 118 20.23 30.50 6.27
N ASN A 119 19.89 31.44 5.39
CA ASN A 119 20.78 32.43 4.75
C ASN A 119 20.20 33.85 4.88
#